data_AF-A0A354H2V5-F1
#
_entry.id   AF-A0A354H2V5-F1
#
_cell.length_a   1.000
_cell.length_b   1.000
_cell.length_c   1.000
_cell.angle_alpha   90.00
_cell.angle_beta   90.00
_cell.angle_gamma   90.00
#
_symmetry.space_group_name_H-M   'P 1'
#
loop_
_entity.id
_entity.type
_entity.pdbx_description
1 polymer ?
#
loop_
_entity_poly.entity_id
_entity_poly.type
_entity_poly.pdbx_seq_one_letter_code
_entity_poly.pdbx_strand_id
1 'polypeptide(L)' 'MLKANKQIFLIIGFFTLMRLIVAPFFGLGVDEAHYVLYAKYLDFSYLDHPPLVGWAHAPIFYILGA' A
#
# COMPACT_ATOMS: atom_id res chain seq x y z
N MET A 1 -22.30 -17.06 -11.09
CA MET A 1 -21.20 -16.14 -11.50
C MET A 1 -21.83 -14.83 -11.97
N LEU A 2 -21.67 -13.75 -11.19
CA LEU A 2 -22.15 -12.42 -11.59
C LEU A 2 -21.42 -12.00 -12.87
N LYS A 3 -22.15 -11.73 -13.95
CA LYS A 3 -21.57 -11.06 -15.13
C LYS A 3 -21.20 -9.64 -14.71
N ALA A 4 -19.93 -9.41 -14.40
CA ALA A 4 -19.45 -8.07 -14.12
C ALA A 4 -19.49 -7.23 -15.39
N ASN A 5 -20.18 -6.09 -15.34
CA ASN A 5 -20.31 -5.18 -16.47
C ASN A 5 -18.95 -4.57 -16.81
N LYS A 6 -18.59 -4.51 -18.11
CA LYS A 6 -17.35 -3.89 -18.60
C LYS A 6 -17.11 -2.48 -18.03
N GLN A 7 -18.19 -1.73 -17.83
CA GLN A 7 -18.18 -0.39 -17.22
C GLN A 7 -17.58 -0.38 -15.80
N ILE A 8 -17.84 -1.40 -14.98
CA ILE A 8 -17.31 -1.50 -13.61
C ILE A 8 -15.79 -1.62 -13.65
N PHE A 9 -15.24 -2.48 -14.51
CA PHE A 9 -13.80 -2.63 -14.66
C PHE A 9 -13.12 -1.37 -15.19
N LEU A 10 -13.79 -0.64 -16.10
CA LEU A 10 -13.27 0.64 -16.59
C LEU A 10 -13.17 1.67 -15.45
N ILE A 11 -14.18 1.75 -14.58
CA ILE A 11 -14.17 2.66 -13.44
C ILE A 11 -13.08 2.27 -12.43
N ILE A 12 -12.96 0.98 -12.09
CA ILE A 12 -11.91 0.49 -11.18
C ILE A 12 -10.53 0.80 -11.77
N GLY A 13 -10.30 0.46 -13.04
CA GLY A 13 -9.02 0.73 -13.71
C GLY A 13 -8.67 2.21 -13.75
N PHE A 14 -9.64 3.07 -14.07
CA PHE A 14 -9.46 4.52 -14.10
C PHE A 14 -9.02 5.06 -12.73
N PHE A 15 -9.75 4.76 -11.65
CA PHE A 15 -9.40 5.27 -10.32
C PHE A 15 -8.11 4.66 -9.76
N THR A 16 -7.82 3.39 -10.05
CA THR A 16 -6.54 2.77 -9.67
C THR A 16 -5.37 3.49 -10.34
N LEU A 17 -5.43 3.73 -11.66
CA LEU A 17 -4.38 4.46 -12.38
C LEU A 17 -4.23 5.89 -11.86
N MET A 18 -5.35 6.59 -11.65
CA MET A 18 -5.33 7.94 -11.10
C MET A 18 -4.63 7.98 -9.74
N ARG A 19 -4.93 7.04 -8.84
CA ARG A 19 -4.28 6.94 -7.52
C ARG A 19 -2.79 6.67 -7.63
N LEU A 20 -2.36 5.75 -8.50
CA LEU A 20 -0.95 5.43 -8.70
C LEU A 20 -0.16 6.61 -9.27
N ILE A 21 -0.76 7.37 -10.20
CA ILE A 21 -0.14 8.58 -10.75
C ILE A 21 0.01 9.64 -9.65
N VAL A 22 -1.02 9.81 -8.82
CA VAL A 22 -1.10 10.89 -7.84
C VAL A 22 -0.29 10.61 -6.56
N ALA A 23 -0.17 9.34 -6.15
CA ALA A 23 0.50 8.92 -4.92
C ALA A 23 1.90 9.54 -4.67
N PRO A 24 2.86 9.54 -5.62
CA PRO A 24 4.22 10.05 -5.36
C PRO A 24 4.28 11.58 -5.18
N PHE A 25 3.20 12.31 -5.46
CA PHE A 25 3.15 13.76 -5.30
C PHE A 25 2.72 14.19 -3.88
N PHE A 26 2.35 13.25 -3.02
CA PHE A 26 2.04 13.48 -1.62
C PHE A 26 3.10 12.82 -0.73
N GLY A 27 3.39 13.44 0.42
CA GLY A 27 4.17 12.79 1.46
C GLY A 27 3.37 11.72 2.18
N LEU A 28 4.05 10.86 2.95
CA LEU A 28 3.40 9.82 3.75
C LEU A 28 2.48 10.43 4.81
N GLY A 29 1.26 9.90 4.91
CA GLY A 29 0.40 10.12 6.07
C GLY A 29 0.97 9.48 7.34
N VAL A 30 0.34 9.75 8.49
CA VAL A 30 0.78 9.23 9.80
C VAL A 30 0.83 7.70 9.80
N ASP A 31 -0.25 7.05 9.35
CA ASP A 31 -0.33 5.59 9.31
C ASP A 31 0.64 4.99 8.29
N GLU A 32 0.80 5.62 7.13
CA GLU A 32 1.73 5.18 6.08
C GLU A 32 3.19 5.27 6.56
N ALA A 33 3.54 6.36 7.25
CA ALA A 33 4.86 6.53 7.85
C ALA A 33 5.16 5.45 8.89
N HIS A 34 4.16 5.05 9.69
CA HIS A 34 4.29 3.94 10.63
C HIS A 34 4.57 2.61 9.93
N TYR A 35 3.83 2.28 8.87
CA TYR A 35 4.06 1.03 8.13
C TYR A 35 5.36 1.01 7.33
N VAL A 36 5.77 2.14 6.73
CA VAL A 36 7.05 2.28 6.06
C VAL A 36 8.21 2.13 7.05
N LEU A 37 8.09 2.72 8.24
CA LEU A 37 9.09 2.56 9.29
C LEU A 37 9.19 1.10 9.76
N TYR A 38 8.05 0.43 9.90
CA TYR A 38 8.01 -0.98 10.28
C TYR A 38 8.61 -1.88 9.19
N ALA A 39 8.33 -1.59 7.92
CA ALA A 39 8.92 -2.26 6.77
C ALA A 39 10.45 -2.11 6.71
N LYS A 40 10.94 -0.92 7.09
CA LYS A 40 12.37 -0.61 7.15
C LYS A 40 13.07 -1.31 8.32
N TYR A 41 12.43 -1.34 9.49
CA TYR A 41 12.97 -1.95 10.72
C TYR A 41 12.06 -3.09 11.17
N LEU A 42 12.26 -4.26 10.57
CA LEU A 42 11.45 -5.42 10.88
C LEU A 42 11.63 -5.85 12.34
N ASP A 43 10.50 -6.08 12.99
CA ASP A 43 10.41 -6.55 14.36
C ASP A 43 9.21 -7.50 14.50
N PHE A 44 9.15 -8.24 15.60
CA PHE A 44 8.06 -9.14 15.90
C PHE A 44 6.75 -8.43 16.26
N SER A 45 6.80 -7.14 16.64
CA SER A 45 5.62 -6.32 16.91
C SER A 45 5.92 -4.83 16.77
N TYR A 46 4.95 -4.04 16.29
CA TYR A 46 5.03 -2.57 16.25
C TYR A 46 3.64 -1.94 16.32
N LEU A 47 3.43 -0.97 17.23
CA LEU A 47 2.14 -0.30 17.47
C LEU A 47 0.95 -1.28 17.51
N ASP A 48 1.07 -2.35 18.30
CA ASP A 48 0.06 -3.40 18.45
C ASP A 48 -0.23 -4.28 17.21
N HIS A 49 0.60 -4.18 16.17
CA HIS A 49 0.47 -5.01 14.96
C HIS A 49 1.35 -6.26 15.00
N PRO A 50 0.86 -7.41 14.52
CA PRO A 50 1.65 -8.63 14.35
C PRO A 50 2.73 -8.45 13.25
N PRO A 51 3.79 -9.29 13.27
CA PRO A 51 4.97 -9.12 12.41
C PRO A 51 4.66 -9.12 10.92
N LEU A 52 3.64 -9.88 10.54
CA LEU A 52 3.24 -10.04 9.14
C LEU A 52 2.94 -8.70 8.46
N VAL A 53 2.47 -7.70 9.20
CA VAL A 53 2.16 -6.38 8.63
C VAL A 53 3.43 -5.69 8.14
N GLY A 54 4.46 -5.58 8.98
CA GLY A 54 5.74 -5.00 8.56
C GLY A 54 6.44 -5.86 7.50
N TRP A 55 6.41 -7.19 7.67
CA TRP A 55 7.07 -8.13 6.76
C TRP A 55 6.44 -8.13 5.36
N ALA A 56 5.13 -7.91 5.24
CA ALA A 56 4.47 -7.78 3.94
C ALA A 56 4.84 -6.47 3.23
N HIS A 57 5.09 -5.39 3.97
CA HIS A 57 5.51 -4.10 3.39
C HIS A 57 6.99 -4.07 3.04
N ALA A 58 7.85 -4.83 3.73
CA ALA A 58 9.30 -4.82 3.51
C ALA A 58 9.73 -5.06 2.04
N PRO A 59 9.24 -6.09 1.32
CA PRO A 59 9.62 -6.28 -0.08
C PRO A 59 9.27 -5.06 -0.95
N ILE A 60 8.10 -4.47 -0.73
CA ILE A 60 7.64 -3.29 -1.48
C ILE A 60 8.56 -2.11 -1.19
N PHE A 61 8.85 -1.87 0.09
CA PHE A 61 9.76 -0.81 0.52
C PHE A 61 11.16 -0.96 -0.09
N TYR A 62 11.74 -2.16 -0.08
CA TYR A 62 13.08 -2.39 -0.64
C TYR A 62 13.14 -2.36 -2.17
N ILE A 63 12.03 -2.58 -2.87
CA ILE A 63 11.97 -2.55 -4.34
C ILE A 63 11.61 -1.15 -4.86
N LEU A 64 10.65 -0.48 -4.23
CA LEU A 64 10.06 0.77 -4.74
C LEU A 64 10.41 2.00 -3.89
N GLY A 65 10.95 1.81 -2.68
CA GLY A 65 11.17 2.88 -1.72
C GLY A 65 9.95 3.16 -0.83
N ALA A 66 10.03 4.29 -0.13
CA ALA A 66 8.93 4.89 0.61
C ALA A 66 8.02 5.69 -0.33
#